data_AF-A0A4Q0ZGU9-F1
#
_entry.id   AF-A0A4Q0ZGU9-F1
#
_cell.length_a   1.000
_cell.length_b   1.000
_cell.length_c   1.000
_cell.angle_alpha   90.00
_cell.angle_beta   90.00
_cell.angle_gamma   90.00
#
_symmetry.space_group_name_H-M   'P 1'
#
loop_
_entity.id
_entity.type
_entity.pdbx_description
1 polymer ?
#
loop_
_entity_poly.entity_id
_entity_poly.type
_entity_poly.pdbx_seq_one_letter_code
_entity_poly.pdbx_strand_id
1 'polypeptide(L)'
;MPQLIAMIIVVVGAMIYMFQTFGGTGDKIEGIAQKTSIVTEINNIRNGLQLAVRAGDITNDGTTVTTLRDLAQLGYFADQMNVEISNNTTAGNANQGTNAYSAISFGGEVNPGLIINLVTSSTAPTVGNPTATPPVAGTITQRPGIRVQLVGELASNAPFLESQLANDLAAIASIDRTTTNSNPVTLDENGDVPAANRATAQGGTAATNLDDGIFTIYFKDMPANVVQN
;
A
#
# COMPACT_ATOMS: atom_id res chain seq x y z
N MET A 1 56.62 16.19 12.04
CA MET A 1 55.68 15.34 12.82
C MET A 1 54.18 15.66 12.65
N PRO A 2 53.72 16.83 12.16
CA PRO A 2 52.28 17.06 11.86
C PRO A 2 51.75 16.36 10.60
N GLN A 3 52.63 16.11 9.62
CA GLN A 3 52.22 15.53 8.32
C GLN A 3 51.81 14.05 8.39
N LEU A 4 52.34 13.29 9.36
CA LEU A 4 52.00 11.87 9.51
C LEU A 4 50.56 11.69 10.05
N ILE A 5 50.14 12.55 10.98
CA ILE A 5 48.81 12.49 11.60
C ILE A 5 47.72 12.91 10.60
N ALA A 6 47.98 13.95 9.81
CA ALA A 6 47.06 14.40 8.76
C ALA A 6 46.82 13.33 7.67
N MET A 7 47.86 12.60 7.28
CA MET A 7 47.76 11.53 6.29
C MET A 7 46.94 10.34 6.81
N ILE A 8 47.06 9.98 8.08
CA ILE A 8 46.29 8.90 8.70
C ILE A 8 44.80 9.25 8.77
N ILE A 9 44.45 10.49 9.13
CA ILE A 9 43.04 10.93 9.25
C ILE A 9 42.33 10.91 7.88
N VAL A 10 43.00 11.31 6.80
CA VAL A 10 42.42 11.30 5.45
C VAL A 10 42.23 9.86 4.93
N VAL A 11 43.18 8.96 5.20
CA VAL A 11 43.08 7.55 4.78
C VAL A 11 41.98 6.83 5.56
N VAL A 12 41.87 7.07 6.87
CA VAL A 12 40.79 6.51 7.70
C VAL A 12 39.43 7.09 7.28
N GLY A 13 39.36 8.39 6.96
CA GLY A 13 38.13 9.02 6.44
C GLY A 13 37.69 8.43 5.09
N ALA A 14 38.62 8.19 4.16
CA ALA A 14 38.33 7.56 2.87
C ALA A 14 37.93 6.08 3.01
N MET A 15 38.54 5.35 3.96
CA MET A 15 38.14 3.96 4.25
C MET A 15 36.76 3.90 4.91
N ILE A 16 36.45 4.78 5.87
CA ILE A 16 35.11 4.90 6.46
C ILE A 16 34.08 5.26 5.38
N TYR A 17 34.41 6.16 4.46
CA TYR A 17 33.54 6.52 3.34
C TYR A 17 33.27 5.32 2.41
N MET A 18 34.29 4.50 2.12
CA MET A 18 34.11 3.28 1.33
C MET A 18 33.33 2.18 2.07
N PHE A 19 33.48 2.06 3.39
CA PHE A 19 32.66 1.14 4.20
C PHE A 19 31.20 1.62 4.37
N GLN A 20 30.92 2.92 4.27
CA GLN A 20 29.54 3.44 4.21
C GLN A 20 28.89 3.21 2.83
N THR A 21 29.67 3.23 1.73
CA THR A 21 29.15 2.96 0.38
C THR A 21 29.00 1.47 0.04
N PHE A 22 29.74 0.57 0.70
CA PHE A 22 29.61 -0.89 0.53
C PHE A 22 28.92 -1.61 1.70
N GLY A 23 28.83 -1.00 2.88
CA GLY A 23 28.04 -1.50 4.01
C GLY A 23 26.54 -1.34 3.80
N GLY A 24 26.11 -0.41 2.94
CA GLY A 24 24.71 -0.19 2.57
C GLY A 24 24.22 -0.99 1.35
N THR A 25 25.07 -1.80 0.70
CA THR A 25 24.63 -2.62 -0.46
C THR A 25 23.99 -3.94 -0.05
N GLY A 26 24.34 -4.51 1.11
CA GLY A 26 23.68 -5.72 1.62
C GLY A 26 22.19 -5.48 1.88
N ASP A 27 21.89 -4.38 2.54
CA ASP A 27 20.53 -3.94 2.86
C ASP A 27 19.70 -3.59 1.60
N LYS A 28 20.35 -3.01 0.59
CA LYS A 28 19.70 -2.75 -0.71
C LYS A 28 19.44 -4.03 -1.51
N ILE A 29 20.34 -5.01 -1.50
CA ILE A 29 20.14 -6.28 -2.21
C ILE A 29 19.01 -7.07 -1.56
N GLU A 30 18.97 -7.11 -0.23
CA GLU A 30 17.87 -7.71 0.53
C GLU A 30 16.55 -6.98 0.25
N GLY A 31 16.55 -5.64 0.25
CA GLY A 31 15.40 -4.83 -0.12
C GLY A 31 14.87 -5.11 -1.54
N ILE A 32 15.72 -5.42 -2.51
CA ILE A 32 15.27 -5.76 -3.88
C ILE A 32 14.55 -7.11 -3.92
N ALA A 33 15.05 -8.11 -3.17
CA ALA A 33 14.38 -9.40 -3.05
C ALA A 33 13.03 -9.26 -2.33
N GLN A 34 13.01 -8.54 -1.21
CA GLN A 34 11.80 -8.21 -0.45
C GLN A 34 10.77 -7.52 -1.34
N LYS A 35 11.18 -6.51 -2.13
CA LYS A 35 10.31 -5.80 -3.07
C LYS A 35 9.60 -6.73 -4.04
N THR A 36 10.33 -7.68 -4.63
CA THR A 36 9.76 -8.60 -5.62
C THR A 36 8.66 -9.44 -4.99
N SER A 37 8.91 -9.97 -3.78
CA SER A 37 7.90 -10.73 -3.02
C SER A 37 6.70 -9.86 -2.60
N ILE A 38 6.91 -8.61 -2.18
CA ILE A 38 5.82 -7.67 -1.85
C ILE A 38 4.94 -7.42 -3.07
N VAL A 39 5.53 -7.19 -4.24
CA VAL A 39 4.78 -7.00 -5.50
C VAL A 39 3.95 -8.23 -5.85
N THR A 40 4.47 -9.44 -5.63
CA THR A 40 3.71 -10.68 -5.83
C THR A 40 2.49 -10.75 -4.92
N GLU A 41 2.64 -10.46 -3.63
CA GLU A 41 1.52 -10.45 -2.67
C GLU A 41 0.46 -9.40 -3.03
N ILE A 42 0.89 -8.20 -3.41
CA ILE A 42 0.02 -7.13 -3.88
C ILE A 42 -0.77 -7.57 -5.12
N ASN A 43 -0.12 -8.22 -6.08
CA ASN A 43 -0.77 -8.69 -7.30
C ASN A 43 -1.78 -9.82 -7.03
N ASN A 44 -1.47 -10.71 -6.07
CA ASN A 44 -2.40 -11.78 -5.68
C ASN A 44 -3.70 -11.19 -5.12
N ILE A 45 -3.61 -10.21 -4.21
CA ILE A 45 -4.80 -9.52 -3.69
C ILE A 45 -5.50 -8.73 -4.79
N ARG A 46 -4.74 -7.95 -5.60
CA ARG A 46 -5.30 -7.15 -6.70
C ARG A 46 -6.15 -7.99 -7.65
N ASN A 47 -5.67 -9.17 -8.05
CA ASN A 47 -6.40 -10.04 -8.97
C ASN A 47 -7.75 -10.48 -8.38
N GLY A 48 -7.77 -10.91 -7.12
CA GLY A 48 -9.02 -11.26 -6.44
C GLY A 48 -9.98 -10.07 -6.28
N LEU A 49 -9.44 -8.90 -5.94
CA LEU A 49 -10.22 -7.67 -5.87
C LEU A 49 -10.81 -7.26 -7.21
N GLN A 50 -10.08 -7.41 -8.32
CA GLN A 50 -10.62 -7.11 -9.65
C GLN A 50 -11.82 -7.98 -10.00
N LEU A 51 -11.79 -9.26 -9.61
CA LEU A 51 -12.93 -10.17 -9.81
C LEU A 51 -14.12 -9.74 -8.94
N ALA A 52 -13.88 -9.46 -7.66
CA ALA A 52 -14.91 -9.00 -6.73
C ALA A 52 -15.57 -7.69 -7.19
N VAL A 53 -14.78 -6.71 -7.67
CA VAL A 53 -15.32 -5.45 -8.21
C VAL A 53 -16.17 -5.70 -9.45
N ARG A 54 -15.74 -6.59 -10.36
CA ARG A 54 -16.52 -6.93 -11.56
C ARG A 54 -17.81 -7.68 -11.24
N ALA A 55 -17.81 -8.48 -10.19
CA ALA A 55 -18.99 -9.18 -9.70
C ALA A 55 -19.97 -8.25 -8.94
N GLY A 56 -19.48 -7.09 -8.47
CA GLY A 56 -20.28 -6.13 -7.71
C GLY A 56 -20.31 -6.40 -6.20
N ASP A 57 -19.42 -7.24 -5.69
CA ASP A 57 -19.39 -7.63 -4.27
C ASP A 57 -18.58 -6.66 -3.37
N ILE A 58 -18.01 -5.59 -3.96
CA ILE A 58 -17.37 -4.51 -3.21
C ILE A 58 -18.34 -3.36 -3.00
N THR A 59 -18.71 -3.16 -1.73
CA THR A 59 -19.80 -2.30 -1.27
C THR A 59 -19.31 -1.45 -0.08
N ASN A 60 -19.73 -0.18 -0.02
CA ASN A 60 -19.50 0.72 1.10
C ASN A 60 -20.58 1.83 1.11
N ASP A 61 -21.80 1.52 1.55
CA ASP A 61 -22.96 2.46 1.61
C ASP A 61 -22.96 3.30 2.90
N GLY A 62 -21.88 3.21 3.70
CA GLY A 62 -21.80 3.79 5.03
C GLY A 62 -22.42 2.92 6.14
N THR A 63 -23.13 1.84 5.82
CA THR A 63 -23.72 0.89 6.78
C THR A 63 -23.13 -0.52 6.63
N THR A 64 -23.03 -0.99 5.39
CA THR A 64 -22.42 -2.23 4.96
C THR A 64 -21.11 -1.91 4.25
N VAL A 65 -20.00 -2.33 4.83
CA VAL A 65 -18.67 -2.15 4.25
C VAL A 65 -18.09 -3.53 3.98
N THR A 66 -17.86 -3.85 2.71
CA THR A 66 -17.17 -5.08 2.30
C THR A 66 -15.77 -5.08 2.89
N THR A 67 -15.42 -6.17 3.55
CA THR A 67 -14.08 -6.42 4.08
C THR A 67 -13.39 -7.52 3.29
N LEU A 68 -12.06 -7.62 3.39
CA LEU A 68 -11.31 -8.73 2.79
C LEU A 68 -11.83 -10.10 3.22
N ARG A 69 -12.31 -10.25 4.47
CA ARG A 69 -12.91 -11.50 4.93
C ARG A 69 -14.17 -11.88 4.18
N ASP A 70 -15.05 -10.93 3.89
CA ASP A 70 -16.28 -11.21 3.15
C ASP A 70 -15.95 -11.73 1.74
N LEU A 71 -14.94 -11.13 1.11
CA LEU A 71 -14.44 -11.57 -0.20
C LEU A 71 -13.73 -12.93 -0.15
N ALA A 72 -13.02 -13.23 0.93
CA ALA A 72 -12.37 -14.51 1.14
C ALA A 72 -13.37 -15.66 1.33
N GLN A 73 -14.49 -15.39 2.04
CA GLN A 73 -15.58 -16.36 2.20
C GLN A 73 -16.29 -16.66 0.87
N LEU A 74 -16.31 -15.70 -0.06
CA LEU A 74 -16.81 -15.88 -1.43
C LEU A 74 -15.79 -16.57 -2.36
N GLY A 75 -14.56 -16.79 -1.90
CA GLY A 75 -13.53 -17.52 -2.64
C GLY A 75 -12.79 -16.71 -3.70
N TYR A 76 -12.72 -15.37 -3.56
CA TYR A 76 -12.10 -14.50 -4.57
C TYR A 76 -10.57 -14.58 -4.63
N PHE A 77 -9.90 -15.08 -3.59
CA PHE A 77 -8.43 -15.22 -3.55
C PHE A 77 -8.01 -16.69 -3.72
N ALA A 78 -6.70 -16.95 -3.73
CA ALA A 78 -6.20 -18.33 -3.72
C ALA A 78 -6.58 -19.04 -2.41
N ASP A 79 -6.77 -20.37 -2.43
CA ASP A 79 -7.28 -21.15 -1.28
C ASP A 79 -6.55 -20.86 0.03
N GLN A 80 -5.21 -20.82 0.01
CA GLN A 80 -4.41 -20.54 1.20
C GLN A 80 -4.65 -19.12 1.73
N MET A 81 -4.83 -18.15 0.84
CA MET A 81 -5.16 -16.77 1.22
C MET A 81 -6.58 -16.66 1.74
N ASN A 82 -7.55 -17.35 1.12
CA ASN A 82 -8.92 -17.36 1.61
C ASN A 82 -8.99 -17.91 3.04
N VAL A 83 -8.23 -18.97 3.33
CA VAL A 83 -8.13 -19.54 4.68
C VAL A 83 -7.50 -18.54 5.64
N GLU A 84 -6.36 -17.95 5.28
CA GLU A 84 -5.67 -16.95 6.12
C GLU A 84 -6.58 -15.76 6.44
N ILE A 85 -7.19 -15.16 5.43
CA ILE A 85 -8.07 -14.00 5.60
C ILE A 85 -9.35 -14.39 6.35
N SER A 86 -9.87 -15.60 6.16
CA SER A 86 -11.09 -16.06 6.86
C SER A 86 -10.88 -16.26 8.36
N ASN A 87 -9.65 -16.52 8.81
CA ASN A 87 -9.30 -16.65 10.22
C ASN A 87 -9.33 -15.30 10.97
N ASN A 88 -9.40 -14.18 10.24
CA ASN A 88 -9.52 -12.85 10.82
C ASN A 88 -10.88 -12.62 11.48
N THR A 89 -10.95 -12.98 12.76
CA THR A 89 -12.18 -12.96 13.54
C THR A 89 -12.32 -11.74 14.45
N THR A 90 -11.22 -11.07 14.81
CA THR A 90 -11.23 -9.90 15.72
C THR A 90 -10.16 -8.87 15.35
N ALA A 91 -10.39 -7.58 15.63
CA ALA A 91 -9.38 -6.53 15.50
C ALA A 91 -8.34 -6.62 16.63
N GLY A 92 -7.09 -6.93 16.28
CA GLY A 92 -5.96 -7.02 17.21
C GLY A 92 -4.64 -7.35 16.53
N ASN A 93 -3.60 -6.62 16.95
CA ASN A 93 -2.17 -6.46 16.57
C ASN A 93 -1.42 -7.33 15.55
N ALA A 94 -1.97 -8.41 14.99
CA ALA A 94 -1.35 -9.07 13.84
C ALA A 94 -2.08 -8.72 12.53
N ASN A 95 -3.42 -8.72 12.54
CA ASN A 95 -4.21 -8.67 11.32
C ASN A 95 -5.26 -7.55 11.30
N GLN A 96 -5.17 -6.53 12.15
CA GLN A 96 -6.03 -5.33 12.09
C GLN A 96 -7.56 -5.54 11.91
N GLY A 97 -8.10 -6.74 12.18
CA GLY A 97 -9.53 -7.06 12.08
C GLY A 97 -9.94 -7.80 10.81
N THR A 98 -11.24 -7.81 10.53
CA THR A 98 -11.85 -8.53 9.40
C THR A 98 -11.41 -8.03 8.02
N ASN A 99 -10.73 -6.88 7.97
CA ASN A 99 -10.31 -6.23 6.76
C ASN A 99 -8.79 -6.21 6.59
N ALA A 100 -8.10 -7.29 6.94
CA ALA A 100 -6.69 -7.44 6.59
C ALA A 100 -6.36 -8.81 6.01
N TYR A 101 -5.23 -8.83 5.33
CA TYR A 101 -4.48 -9.99 4.92
C TYR A 101 -3.05 -9.80 5.40
N SER A 102 -2.59 -10.69 6.26
CA SER A 102 -1.17 -10.77 6.61
C SER A 102 -0.51 -11.74 5.66
N ALA A 103 0.45 -11.24 4.89
CA ALA A 103 0.98 -12.00 3.76
C ALA A 103 1.70 -13.25 4.24
N ILE A 104 1.31 -14.40 3.66
CA ILE A 104 1.84 -15.72 4.05
C ILE A 104 3.35 -15.79 3.81
N SER A 105 3.84 -15.20 2.71
CA SER A 105 5.27 -15.13 2.41
C SER A 105 6.09 -14.29 3.39
N PHE A 106 5.43 -13.52 4.25
CA PHE A 106 6.03 -12.67 5.27
C PHE A 106 5.56 -13.04 6.68
N GLY A 107 5.35 -14.33 6.94
CA GLY A 107 5.10 -14.85 8.29
C GLY A 107 3.63 -14.94 8.72
N GLY A 108 2.69 -14.55 7.84
CA GLY A 108 1.24 -14.72 8.06
C GLY A 108 0.74 -14.07 9.35
N GLU A 109 -0.35 -14.59 9.91
CA GLU A 109 -0.94 -14.04 11.15
C GLU A 109 -0.04 -14.22 12.40
N VAL A 110 0.92 -15.14 12.38
CA VAL A 110 1.76 -15.47 13.55
C VAL A 110 2.83 -14.42 13.78
N ASN A 111 3.49 -13.98 12.71
CA ASN A 111 4.54 -12.95 12.77
C ASN A 111 4.48 -12.11 11.49
N PRO A 112 3.51 -11.19 11.37
CA PRO A 112 3.28 -10.46 10.13
C PRO A 112 4.45 -9.52 9.84
N GLY A 113 5.00 -9.63 8.63
CA GLY A 113 5.93 -8.65 8.03
C GLY A 113 5.25 -7.70 7.05
N LEU A 114 4.14 -8.12 6.43
CA LEU A 114 3.39 -7.35 5.44
C LEU A 114 1.89 -7.49 5.70
N ILE A 115 1.23 -6.37 5.96
CA ILE A 115 -0.22 -6.32 6.17
C ILE A 115 -0.87 -5.54 5.03
N ILE A 116 -1.94 -6.11 4.49
CA ILE A 116 -2.69 -5.55 3.36
C ILE A 116 -4.15 -5.38 3.77
N ASN A 117 -4.73 -4.20 3.59
CA ASN A 117 -6.13 -3.90 3.89
C ASN A 117 -6.86 -3.41 2.63
N LEU A 118 -8.13 -3.78 2.47
CA LEU A 118 -8.98 -3.18 1.44
C LEU A 118 -9.41 -1.78 1.88
N VAL A 119 -9.15 -0.79 1.03
CA VAL A 119 -9.70 0.56 1.18
C VAL A 119 -10.89 0.64 0.25
N THR A 120 -12.10 0.49 0.80
CA THR A 120 -13.31 0.72 0.02
C THR A 120 -13.61 2.21 -0.02
N SER A 121 -14.12 2.66 -1.17
CA SER A 121 -14.41 4.07 -1.34
C SER A 121 -15.64 4.45 -0.52
N SER A 122 -15.46 5.27 0.51
CA SER A 122 -16.54 5.73 1.39
C SER A 122 -17.20 6.95 0.78
N THR A 123 -18.13 6.71 -0.13
CA THR A 123 -19.31 7.55 -0.36
C THR A 123 -20.10 6.89 -1.48
N ALA A 124 -21.06 6.04 -1.12
CA ALA A 124 -22.32 6.15 -1.84
C ALA A 124 -22.68 7.65 -1.85
N PRO A 125 -23.05 8.26 -3.00
CA PRO A 125 -23.74 9.54 -2.92
C PRO A 125 -24.90 9.30 -1.96
N THR A 126 -24.95 10.01 -0.85
CA THR A 126 -26.01 9.81 0.14
C THR A 126 -27.34 9.93 -0.59
N VAL A 127 -28.00 8.79 -0.83
CA VAL A 127 -29.30 8.78 -1.51
C VAL A 127 -30.27 9.38 -0.51
N GLY A 128 -30.49 10.69 -0.60
CA GLY A 128 -31.27 11.46 0.38
C GLY A 128 -30.65 12.79 0.84
N ASN A 129 -29.42 13.13 0.44
CA ASN A 129 -28.93 14.50 0.60
C ASN A 129 -29.14 15.29 -0.71
N PRO A 130 -30.18 16.15 -0.83
CA PRO A 130 -30.43 16.93 -2.04
C PRO A 130 -29.35 17.98 -2.34
N THR A 131 -28.35 18.15 -1.47
CA THR A 131 -27.19 19.03 -1.71
C THR A 131 -25.90 18.27 -2.06
N ALA A 132 -25.91 16.94 -2.07
CA ALA A 132 -24.76 16.17 -2.54
C ALA A 132 -24.74 16.22 -4.07
N THR A 133 -23.80 16.97 -4.64
CA THR A 133 -23.57 16.98 -6.08
C THR A 133 -23.27 15.55 -6.53
N PRO A 134 -24.10 14.94 -7.39
CA PRO A 134 -23.75 13.66 -7.99
C PRO A 134 -22.39 13.79 -8.68
N PRO A 135 -21.50 12.79 -8.59
CA PRO A 135 -20.26 12.85 -9.35
C PRO A 135 -20.60 13.11 -10.82
N VAL A 136 -20.02 14.16 -11.39
CA VAL A 136 -20.25 14.53 -12.79
C VAL A 136 -19.84 13.35 -13.66
N ALA A 137 -20.69 12.96 -14.61
CA ALA A 137 -20.41 11.85 -15.51
C ALA A 137 -19.02 12.03 -16.17
N GLY A 138 -18.14 11.06 -15.96
CA GLY A 138 -16.74 11.10 -16.42
C GLY A 138 -15.71 11.57 -15.40
N THR A 139 -16.11 12.03 -14.20
CA THR A 139 -15.17 12.40 -13.12
C THR A 139 -14.88 11.20 -12.23
N ILE A 140 -13.61 10.83 -12.08
CA ILE A 140 -13.17 9.75 -11.20
C ILE A 140 -12.92 10.30 -9.80
N THR A 141 -13.88 10.20 -8.88
CA THR A 141 -13.67 10.72 -7.50
C THR A 141 -13.23 9.62 -6.53
N GLN A 142 -13.44 8.36 -6.91
CA GLN A 142 -13.49 7.24 -5.99
C GLN A 142 -13.09 5.93 -6.67
N ARG A 143 -12.32 5.10 -5.97
CA ARG A 143 -11.91 3.77 -6.43
C ARG A 143 -11.53 2.90 -5.24
N PRO A 144 -11.82 1.58 -5.25
CA PRO A 144 -11.23 0.66 -4.30
C PRO A 144 -9.70 0.73 -4.36
N GLY A 145 -9.08 0.77 -3.19
CA GLY A 145 -7.63 0.79 -3.03
C GLY A 145 -7.16 -0.35 -2.14
N ILE A 146 -5.85 -0.52 -2.07
CA ILE A 146 -5.19 -1.43 -1.16
C ILE A 146 -4.26 -0.62 -0.28
N ARG A 147 -4.50 -0.59 1.03
CA ARG A 147 -3.52 -0.08 1.99
C ARG A 147 -2.51 -1.18 2.29
N VAL A 148 -1.25 -0.85 2.21
CA VAL A 148 -0.12 -1.71 2.52
C VAL A 148 0.60 -1.13 3.73
N GLN A 149 0.98 -2.02 4.65
CA GLN A 149 1.75 -1.67 5.83
C GLN A 149 2.90 -2.66 6.00
N LEU A 150 4.12 -2.12 6.04
CA LEU A 150 5.36 -2.84 6.31
C LEU A 150 5.57 -2.88 7.82
N VAL A 151 5.76 -4.07 8.37
CA VAL A 151 5.96 -4.32 9.81
C VAL A 151 7.12 -5.30 10.00
N GLY A 152 7.54 -5.51 11.24
CA GLY A 152 8.64 -6.42 11.56
C GLY A 152 9.94 -6.04 10.83
N GLU A 153 10.57 -7.01 10.19
CA GLU A 153 11.83 -6.83 9.45
C GLU A 153 11.69 -5.96 8.20
N LEU A 154 10.48 -5.79 7.65
CA LEU A 154 10.28 -4.89 6.51
C LEU A 154 10.24 -3.41 6.93
N ALA A 155 9.92 -3.12 8.20
CA ALA A 155 9.81 -1.76 8.69
C ALA A 155 11.16 -1.03 8.70
N SER A 156 12.28 -1.74 8.94
CA SER A 156 13.61 -1.13 8.87
C SER A 156 13.98 -0.65 7.46
N ASN A 157 13.38 -1.28 6.43
CA ASN A 157 13.64 -0.99 5.03
C ASN A 157 12.52 -0.18 4.37
N ALA A 158 11.55 0.30 5.15
CA ALA A 158 10.39 1.03 4.67
C ALA A 158 10.71 2.22 3.73
N PRO A 159 11.67 3.13 4.05
CA PRO A 159 11.95 4.27 3.17
C PRO A 159 12.39 3.84 1.77
N PHE A 160 13.18 2.77 1.69
CA PHE A 160 13.63 2.21 0.43
C PHE A 160 12.47 1.51 -0.29
N LEU A 161 11.79 0.58 0.38
CA LEU A 161 10.73 -0.24 -0.21
C LEU A 161 9.57 0.62 -0.74
N GLU A 162 9.10 1.58 0.04
CA GLU A 162 8.04 2.49 -0.40
C GLU A 162 8.45 3.29 -1.64
N SER A 163 9.68 3.83 -1.67
CA SER A 163 10.16 4.60 -2.82
C SER A 163 10.24 3.74 -4.08
N GLN A 164 10.72 2.51 -3.97
CA GLN A 164 10.85 1.60 -5.09
C GLN A 164 9.48 1.12 -5.58
N LEU A 165 8.59 0.74 -4.68
CA LEU A 165 7.23 0.32 -5.03
C LEU A 165 6.44 1.48 -5.68
N ALA A 166 6.60 2.71 -5.17
CA ALA A 166 5.98 3.88 -5.75
C ALA A 166 6.44 4.16 -7.19
N ASN A 167 7.72 3.90 -7.49
CA ASN A 167 8.27 4.06 -8.84
C ASN A 167 7.83 2.93 -9.77
N ASP A 168 7.93 1.68 -9.32
CA ASP A 168 7.63 0.50 -10.14
C ASP A 168 6.14 0.42 -10.51
N LEU A 169 5.24 0.83 -9.59
CA LEU A 169 3.80 0.77 -9.80
C LEU A 169 3.21 2.05 -10.41
N ALA A 170 4.00 3.12 -10.60
CA ALA A 170 3.53 4.43 -11.08
C ALA A 170 2.76 4.39 -12.42
N ALA A 171 3.12 3.45 -13.30
CA ALA A 171 2.46 3.30 -14.60
C ALA A 171 1.04 2.72 -14.49
N ILE A 172 0.80 1.89 -13.47
CA ILE A 172 -0.42 1.08 -13.33
C ILE A 172 -1.29 1.48 -12.14
N ALA A 173 -0.78 2.33 -11.25
CA ALA A 173 -1.48 2.77 -10.05
C ALA A 173 -1.12 4.20 -9.67
N SER A 174 -1.98 4.80 -8.85
CA SER A 174 -1.71 6.04 -8.13
C SER A 174 -1.52 5.70 -6.65
N ILE A 175 -0.45 6.19 -6.04
CA ILE A 175 -0.06 5.78 -4.67
C ILE A 175 -0.07 6.98 -3.73
N ASP A 176 -0.85 6.86 -2.65
CA ASP A 176 -0.83 7.77 -1.51
C ASP A 176 0.22 7.28 -0.51
N ARG A 177 1.22 8.13 -0.23
CA ARG A 177 2.32 7.87 0.71
C ARG A 177 2.27 8.74 1.96
N THR A 178 1.14 9.37 2.25
CA THR A 178 1.04 10.37 3.33
C THR A 178 -0.08 10.05 4.30
N THR A 179 -1.15 9.43 3.80
CA THR A 179 -2.28 9.00 4.62
C THR A 179 -1.93 7.75 5.40
N THR A 180 -1.90 7.87 6.72
CA THR A 180 -1.51 6.77 7.63
C THR A 180 -2.69 5.93 8.12
N ASN A 181 -3.90 6.49 8.03
CA ASN A 181 -5.14 5.81 8.38
C ASN A 181 -5.68 4.98 7.19
N SER A 182 -6.76 4.22 7.42
CA SER A 182 -7.42 3.41 6.38
C SER A 182 -8.52 4.17 5.62
N ASN A 183 -8.58 5.50 5.73
CA ASN A 183 -9.61 6.27 5.07
C ASN A 183 -9.25 6.44 3.58
N PRO A 184 -10.23 6.29 2.67
CA PRO A 184 -10.01 6.57 1.27
C PRO A 184 -9.75 8.06 1.04
N VAL A 185 -8.82 8.38 0.15
CA VAL A 185 -8.64 9.73 -0.37
C VAL A 185 -9.48 9.96 -1.61
N THR A 186 -9.97 11.18 -1.77
CA THR A 186 -10.65 11.61 -3.00
C THR A 186 -9.64 11.67 -4.15
N LEU A 187 -9.98 11.03 -5.26
CA LEU A 187 -9.17 11.03 -6.47
C LEU A 187 -9.49 12.26 -7.34
N ASP A 188 -8.49 12.73 -8.10
CA ASP A 188 -8.67 13.76 -9.12
C ASP A 188 -9.37 13.22 -10.38
N GLU A 189 -9.69 14.10 -11.33
CA GLU A 189 -10.41 13.74 -12.55
C GLU A 189 -9.72 12.63 -13.38
N ASN A 190 -8.40 12.45 -13.23
CA ASN A 190 -7.62 11.40 -13.89
C ASN A 190 -7.58 10.09 -13.08
N GLY A 191 -8.21 10.07 -11.91
CA GLY A 191 -8.20 8.96 -10.97
C GLY A 191 -6.88 8.82 -10.21
N ASP A 192 -6.14 9.91 -10.06
CA ASP A 192 -4.93 9.96 -9.26
C ASP A 192 -5.19 10.53 -7.87
N VAL A 193 -4.40 10.13 -6.87
CA VAL A 193 -4.47 10.72 -5.54
C VAL A 193 -3.91 12.15 -5.56
N PRO A 194 -4.22 13.02 -4.58
CA PRO A 194 -3.74 14.41 -4.58
C PRO A 194 -2.21 14.51 -4.74
N ALA A 195 -1.73 15.52 -5.46
CA ALA A 195 -0.29 15.70 -5.69
C ALA A 195 0.50 15.76 -4.37
N ALA A 196 -0.07 16.38 -3.33
CA ALA A 196 0.52 16.43 -1.98
C ALA A 196 0.74 15.05 -1.34
N ASN A 197 0.09 14.01 -1.84
CA ASN A 197 0.13 12.65 -1.29
C ASN A 197 0.99 11.70 -2.14
N ARG A 198 1.36 12.09 -3.37
CA ARG A 198 2.11 11.25 -4.33
C ARG A 198 3.62 11.44 -4.25
N ALA A 199 4.35 10.39 -4.63
CA ALA A 199 5.78 10.49 -4.89
C ALA A 199 6.09 11.41 -6.10
N THR A 200 7.27 12.03 -6.11
CA THR A 200 7.72 12.91 -7.20
C THR A 200 7.75 12.22 -8.56
N ALA A 201 8.07 10.93 -8.61
CA ALA A 201 8.04 10.14 -9.84
C ALA A 201 6.64 10.02 -10.46
N GLN A 202 5.58 10.24 -9.68
CA GLN A 202 4.18 10.28 -10.11
C GLN A 202 3.65 11.72 -10.27
N GLY A 203 4.55 12.72 -10.34
CA GLY A 203 4.19 14.13 -10.41
C GLY A 203 3.74 14.74 -9.08
N GLY A 204 4.03 14.07 -7.96
CA GLY A 204 3.64 14.49 -6.62
C GLY A 204 4.65 15.37 -5.88
N THR A 205 4.21 15.91 -4.75
CA THR A 205 4.96 16.80 -3.86
C THR A 205 4.95 16.30 -2.41
N ALA A 206 4.69 15.01 -2.18
CA ALA A 206 4.68 14.45 -0.84
C ALA A 206 6.03 14.65 -0.13
N ALA A 207 5.97 15.05 1.14
CA ALA A 207 7.15 15.42 1.94
C ALA A 207 7.12 14.90 3.39
N THR A 208 6.03 14.24 3.81
CA THR A 208 5.82 13.75 5.18
C THR A 208 5.43 12.28 5.14
N ASN A 209 5.78 11.52 6.20
CA ASN A 209 5.44 10.09 6.36
C ASN A 209 5.91 9.20 5.20
N LEU A 210 7.12 9.48 4.67
CA LEU A 210 7.68 8.72 3.52
C LEU A 210 8.57 7.54 3.95
N ASP A 211 8.53 7.21 5.24
CA ASP A 211 9.37 6.26 5.94
C ASP A 211 8.60 5.46 7.01
N ASP A 212 7.27 5.58 7.05
CA ASP A 212 6.43 4.96 8.09
C ASP A 212 5.99 3.53 7.75
N GLY A 213 6.34 3.04 6.56
CA GLY A 213 5.99 1.73 6.04
C GLY A 213 4.56 1.66 5.52
N ILE A 214 3.83 2.78 5.42
CA ILE A 214 2.40 2.81 5.12
C ILE A 214 2.14 3.56 3.81
N PHE A 215 1.41 2.92 2.91
CA PHE A 215 0.98 3.55 1.67
C PHE A 215 -0.30 2.89 1.14
N THR A 216 -1.08 3.64 0.38
CA THR A 216 -2.31 3.14 -0.24
C THR A 216 -2.19 3.19 -1.75
N ILE A 217 -2.48 2.06 -2.41
CA ILE A 217 -2.38 1.88 -3.85
C ILE A 217 -3.79 1.88 -4.45
N TYR A 218 -4.02 2.77 -5.41
CA TYR A 218 -5.24 2.81 -6.23
C TYR A 218 -4.90 2.41 -7.67
N PHE A 219 -5.28 1.19 -8.07
CA PHE A 219 -4.93 0.67 -9.39
C PHE A 219 -5.77 1.27 -10.52
N LYS A 220 -5.13 1.73 -11.59
CA LYS A 220 -5.78 2.42 -12.71
C LYS A 220 -6.75 1.52 -13.49
N ASP A 221 -6.59 0.21 -13.41
CA ASP A 221 -7.44 -0.79 -14.06
C ASP A 221 -8.61 -1.28 -13.19
N MET A 222 -8.71 -0.84 -11.94
CA MET A 222 -9.93 -1.05 -11.16
C MET A 222 -11.02 -0.06 -11.61
N PRO A 223 -12.27 -0.53 -11.79
CA PRO A 223 -13.41 0.34 -12.04
C PRO A 223 -13.49 1.45 -11.01
N ALA A 224 -13.70 2.66 -11.51
CA ALA A 224 -13.84 3.87 -10.70
C ALA A 224 -15.31 4.18 -10.50
N ASN A 225 -15.60 4.91 -9.42
CA ASN A 225 -16.95 5.23 -8.96
C ASN A 225 -17.83 3.99 -8.99
N VAL A 226 -17.37 2.92 -8.32
CA VAL A 226 -18.19 1.71 -8.14
C VAL A 226 -19.37 2.12 -7.26
N VAL A 227 -20.43 2.61 -7.90
CA VAL A 227 -21.71 2.93 -7.28
C VAL A 227 -22.39 1.59 -7.05
N GLN A 228 -22.76 1.35 -5.81
CA GLN A 228 -23.53 0.17 -5.42
C GLN A 228 -24.86 0.14 -6.17
N ASN A 229 -25.28 -1.05 -6.57
CA ASN A 229 -26.66 -1.29 -6.95
C ASN A 229 -27.59 -1.17 -5.74
#